data_AF-A0A1Y1S5A2-F1
#
_entry.id   AF-A0A1Y1S5A2-F1
#
_cell.length_a   1.000
_cell.length_b   1.000
_cell.length_c   1.000
_cell.angle_alpha   90.00
_cell.angle_beta   90.00
_cell.angle_gamma   90.00
#
_symmetry.space_group_name_H-M   'P 1'
#
loop_
_entity.id
_entity.type
_entity.pdbx_description
1 polymer ?
#
loop_
_entity_poly.entity_id
_entity_poly.type
_entity_poly.pdbx_seq_one_letter_code
_entity_poly.pdbx_strand_id
1 'polypeptide(L)'
;MTNSERDTSLLNLENEYESIKDYFTSVKFAYRERESKKFFYDNLHDDGVSISGRVLEQSKANLRSVKRIYEEKSESMSGLSKEQFEIETEIRESERERDKLAEEINALQSDANRLEIIRSSGERQRGLEEQLGAMKAENGKTQLRLNETRAICDRNEIDDLLRKERELIERKRELTGEVRRLTVAGSEEEIEEVFCWHRMLGEFYKALFGEVEVKKEGNRVWVTVTVTGRMRVTVTVVGKRVVEIEAADCPESMAAAFVRCRSLCLRIGDPRLAICCLQSVASLRRLDN
;
A
#
# COMPACT_ATOMS: atom_id res chain seq x y z
N MET A 1 42.28 77.48 1.55
CA MET A 1 42.55 77.38 2.99
C MET A 1 41.58 76.37 3.57
N THR A 2 42.06 75.17 3.84
CA THR A 2 41.26 74.05 4.38
C THR A 2 40.97 74.30 5.86
N ASN A 3 39.87 73.75 6.40
CA ASN A 3 39.51 73.93 7.82
C ASN A 3 40.66 73.55 8.78
N SER A 4 41.50 72.58 8.38
CA SER A 4 42.70 72.18 9.11
C SER A 4 43.73 73.31 9.31
N GLU A 5 43.92 74.23 8.35
CA GLU A 5 44.89 75.33 8.48
C GLU A 5 44.39 76.43 9.43
N ARG A 6 43.07 76.66 9.45
CA ARG A 6 42.43 77.60 10.38
C ARG A 6 42.45 77.06 11.81
N ASP A 7 42.19 75.77 11.99
CA ASP A 7 42.21 75.12 13.31
C ASP A 7 43.63 75.13 13.91
N THR A 8 44.68 74.89 13.11
CA THR A 8 46.07 75.03 13.56
C THR A 8 46.46 76.46 13.88
N SER A 9 45.95 77.45 13.13
CA SER A 9 46.24 78.86 13.40
C SER A 9 45.55 79.36 14.66
N LEU A 10 44.33 78.89 14.94
CA LEU A 10 43.58 79.19 16.16
C LEU A 10 44.27 78.57 17.39
N LEU A 11 44.72 77.32 17.29
CA LEU A 11 45.45 76.65 18.38
C LEU A 11 46.76 77.38 18.71
N ASN A 12 47.48 77.87 17.69
CA ASN A 12 48.70 78.64 17.89
C ASN A 12 48.43 79.99 18.58
N LEU A 13 47.35 80.69 18.21
CA LEU A 13 46.92 81.94 18.84
C LEU A 13 46.48 81.73 20.30
N GLU A 14 45.80 80.63 20.61
CA GLU A 14 45.42 80.28 21.99
C GLU A 14 46.64 79.99 22.87
N ASN A 15 47.63 79.26 22.33
CA ASN A 15 48.89 78.99 23.02
C ASN A 15 49.71 80.27 23.25
N GLU A 16 49.78 81.17 22.25
CA GLU A 16 50.42 82.48 22.41
C GLU A 16 49.71 83.32 23.48
N TYR A 17 48.38 83.34 23.48
CA TYR A 17 47.58 84.06 24.48
C TYR A 17 47.82 83.53 25.90
N GLU A 18 47.81 82.22 26.12
CA GLU A 18 48.12 81.64 27.44
C GLU A 18 49.57 81.95 27.87
N SER A 19 50.54 81.90 26.94
CA SER A 19 51.92 82.29 27.28
C SER A 19 52.06 83.76 27.70
N ILE A 20 51.34 84.67 27.04
CA ILE A 20 51.33 86.11 27.37
C ILE A 20 50.63 86.32 28.72
N LYS A 21 49.53 85.60 28.96
CA LYS A 21 48.78 85.66 30.21
C LYS A 21 49.62 85.18 31.40
N ASP A 22 50.36 84.08 31.25
CA ASP A 22 51.31 83.58 32.26
C ASP A 22 52.47 84.54 32.50
N TYR A 23 52.98 85.18 31.43
CA TYR A 23 53.98 86.22 31.58
C TYR A 23 53.44 87.43 32.36
N PHE A 24 52.23 87.89 32.05
CA PHE A 24 51.59 89.01 32.76
C PHE A 24 51.26 88.68 34.22
N THR A 25 50.81 87.47 34.54
CA THR A 25 50.57 87.06 35.93
C THR A 25 51.88 86.99 36.71
N SER A 26 52.96 86.47 36.11
CA SER A 26 54.30 86.48 36.69
C SER A 26 54.81 87.90 36.96
N VAL A 27 54.71 88.81 35.99
CA VAL A 27 55.12 90.22 36.16
C VAL A 27 54.28 90.92 37.23
N LYS A 28 52.96 90.69 37.25
CA LYS A 28 52.06 91.24 38.27
C LYS A 28 52.38 90.69 39.66
N PHE A 29 52.75 89.41 39.75
CA PHE A 29 53.23 88.80 40.99
C PHE A 29 54.54 89.44 41.44
N ALA A 30 55.53 89.55 40.56
CA ALA A 30 56.82 90.18 40.86
C ALA A 30 56.67 91.66 41.27
N TYR A 31 55.75 92.40 40.63
CA TYR A 31 55.44 93.77 41.02
C TYR A 31 54.80 93.85 42.40
N ARG A 32 53.80 93.00 42.68
CA ARG A 32 53.16 92.91 44.01
C ARG A 32 54.13 92.49 45.10
N GLU A 33 55.03 91.56 44.80
CA GLU A 33 56.08 91.12 45.71
C GLU A 33 57.05 92.26 46.01
N ARG A 34 57.47 93.00 44.97
CA ARG A 34 58.35 94.16 45.13
C ARG A 34 57.68 95.29 45.91
N GLU A 35 56.42 95.62 45.64
CA GLU A 35 55.68 96.60 46.43
C GLU A 35 55.48 96.15 47.86
N SER A 36 55.19 94.86 48.07
CA SER A 36 55.00 94.32 49.42
C SER A 36 56.31 94.33 50.21
N LYS A 37 57.45 94.01 49.57
CA LYS A 37 58.78 94.15 50.18
C LYS A 37 59.13 95.60 50.46
N LYS A 38 58.86 96.51 49.51
CA LYS A 38 59.09 97.95 49.69
C LYS A 38 58.23 98.49 50.84
N PHE A 39 56.95 98.15 50.88
CA PHE A 39 56.04 98.49 51.98
C PHE A 39 56.51 97.89 53.30
N PHE A 40 57.04 96.67 53.31
CA PHE A 40 57.62 96.08 54.51
C PHE A 40 58.86 96.85 55.00
N TYR A 41 59.76 97.26 54.10
CA TYR A 41 60.94 98.07 54.45
C TYR A 41 60.56 99.50 54.87
N ASP A 42 59.61 100.14 54.19
CA ASP A 42 59.15 101.49 54.52
C ASP A 42 58.40 101.52 55.87
N ASN A 43 57.78 100.40 56.27
CA ASN A 43 57.13 100.24 57.58
C ASN A 43 58.03 99.58 58.63
N LEU A 44 59.28 99.27 58.30
CA LEU A 44 60.30 98.83 59.27
C LEU A 44 60.81 100.08 60.00
N HIS A 45 59.93 100.68 60.80
CA HIS A 45 60.35 101.65 61.79
C HIS A 45 61.15 100.88 62.84
N ASP A 46 62.43 101.22 62.98
CA ASP A 46 63.25 100.84 64.13
C ASP A 46 62.81 101.69 65.33
N ASP A 47 61.51 101.59 65.65
CA ASP A 47 61.03 101.93 66.97
C ASP A 47 61.73 100.91 67.85
N GLY A 48 62.68 101.38 68.66
CA GLY A 48 63.35 100.63 69.72
C GLY A 48 62.35 100.14 70.76
N VAL A 49 61.40 99.31 70.33
CA VAL A 49 60.48 98.56 71.13
C VAL A 49 61.34 97.50 71.77
N SER A 50 61.76 97.81 73.00
CA SER A 50 62.20 96.78 73.93
C SER A 50 61.02 95.83 74.13
N ILE A 51 60.91 94.82 73.25
CA ILE A 51 60.01 93.70 73.44
C ILE A 51 60.44 93.09 74.76
N SER A 52 59.64 93.29 75.81
CA SER A 52 59.90 92.72 77.12
C SER A 52 60.24 91.24 76.94
N GLY A 53 61.38 90.79 77.45
CA GLY A 53 61.88 89.42 77.25
C GLY A 53 60.84 88.34 77.61
N ARG A 54 59.85 88.67 78.45
CA ARG A 54 58.67 87.83 78.73
C ARG A 54 57.78 87.60 77.51
N VAL A 55 57.49 88.62 76.70
CA VAL A 55 56.64 88.51 75.51
C VAL A 55 57.35 87.66 74.44
N LEU A 56 58.67 87.84 74.31
CA LEU A 56 59.48 87.05 73.38
C LEU A 56 59.54 85.57 73.79
N GLU A 57 59.77 85.28 75.08
CA GLU A 57 59.77 83.91 75.60
C GLU A 57 58.38 83.25 75.52
N GLN A 58 57.30 84.01 75.78
CA GLN A 58 55.94 83.52 75.62
C GLN A 58 55.60 83.21 74.16
N SER A 59 56.01 84.07 73.22
CA SER A 59 55.86 83.83 71.78
C SER A 59 56.67 82.62 71.31
N LYS A 60 57.91 82.45 71.81
CA LYS A 60 58.76 81.28 71.51
C LYS A 60 58.19 79.98 72.08
N ALA A 61 57.62 80.02 73.28
CA ALA A 61 56.91 78.89 73.89
C ALA A 61 55.65 78.52 73.07
N ASN A 62 54.86 79.51 72.66
CA ASN A 62 53.71 79.31 71.78
C ASN A 62 54.11 78.76 70.41
N LEU A 63 55.22 79.23 69.82
CA LEU A 63 55.71 78.71 68.55
C LEU A 63 56.10 77.23 68.67
N ARG A 64 56.74 76.83 69.78
CA ARG A 64 57.08 75.43 70.07
C ARG A 64 55.83 74.57 70.27
N SER A 65 54.80 75.07 70.96
CA SER A 65 53.55 74.31 71.14
C SER A 65 52.80 74.14 69.83
N VAL A 66 52.67 75.20 69.03
CA VAL A 66 52.06 75.16 67.69
C VAL A 66 52.82 74.19 66.78
N LYS A 67 54.16 74.18 66.83
CA LYS A 67 54.97 73.25 66.05
C LYS A 67 54.72 71.78 66.44
N ARG A 68 54.63 71.46 67.74
CA ARG A 68 54.28 70.10 68.19
C ARG A 68 52.87 69.69 67.73
N ILE A 69 51.89 70.58 67.87
CA ILE A 69 50.53 70.33 67.41
C ILE A 69 50.53 70.07 65.89
N TYR A 70 51.32 70.84 65.13
CA TYR A 70 51.46 70.63 63.69
C TYR A 70 52.10 69.28 63.36
N GLU A 71 53.18 68.89 64.06
CA GLU A 71 53.83 67.58 63.89
C GLU A 71 52.85 66.43 64.19
N GLU A 72 52.12 66.48 65.32
CA GLU A 72 51.09 65.49 65.68
C GLU A 72 49.96 65.40 64.64
N LYS A 73 49.50 66.56 64.13
CA LYS A 73 48.47 66.61 63.08
C LYS A 73 49.00 66.08 61.75
N SER A 74 50.26 66.36 61.41
CA SER A 74 50.90 65.84 60.20
C SER A 74 51.01 64.32 60.24
N GLU A 75 51.39 63.74 61.38
CA GLU A 75 51.42 62.29 61.57
C GLU A 75 50.01 61.68 61.48
N SER A 76 49.01 62.31 62.10
CA SER A 76 47.60 61.86 62.02
C SER A 76 47.08 61.91 60.59
N MET A 77 47.34 63.00 59.84
CA MET A 77 46.95 63.11 58.43
C MET A 77 47.64 62.06 57.57
N SER A 78 48.92 61.76 57.84
CA SER A 78 49.63 60.68 57.14
C SER A 78 49.05 59.31 57.45
N GLY A 79 48.62 59.04 58.68
CA GLY A 79 47.95 57.81 59.07
C GLY A 79 46.62 57.64 58.33
N LEU A 80 45.76 58.66 58.40
CA LEU A 80 44.47 58.69 57.71
C LEU A 80 44.60 58.53 56.19
N SER A 81 45.63 59.14 55.58
CA SER A 81 45.87 59.01 54.14
C SER A 81 46.24 57.57 53.73
N LYS A 82 46.95 56.83 54.61
CA LYS A 82 47.26 55.40 54.37
C LYS A 82 46.02 54.54 54.52
N GLU A 83 45.25 54.73 55.59
CA GLU A 83 44.00 54.01 55.81
C GLU A 83 43.02 54.24 54.65
N GLN A 84 42.89 55.49 54.19
CA GLN A 84 42.05 55.81 53.03
C GLN A 84 42.51 55.06 51.78
N PHE A 85 43.82 55.02 51.52
CA PHE A 85 44.37 54.30 50.37
C PHE A 85 44.13 52.78 50.44
N GLU A 86 44.27 52.20 51.62
CA GLU A 86 43.99 50.77 51.86
C GLU A 86 42.50 50.46 51.62
N ILE A 87 41.59 51.25 52.18
CA ILE A 87 40.14 51.11 51.98
C ILE A 87 39.76 51.27 50.51
N GLU A 88 40.31 52.27 49.81
CA GLU A 88 40.06 52.44 48.37
C GLU A 88 40.54 51.23 47.55
N THR A 89 41.61 50.57 47.99
CA THR A 89 42.12 49.37 47.33
C THR A 89 41.19 48.18 47.58
N GLU A 90 40.74 47.97 48.81
CA GLU A 90 39.77 46.92 49.17
C GLU A 90 38.43 47.10 48.45
N ILE A 91 37.95 48.35 48.30
CA ILE A 91 36.74 48.66 47.54
C ILE A 91 36.93 48.25 46.07
N ARG A 92 38.05 48.61 45.43
CA ARG A 92 38.30 48.24 44.03
C ARG A 92 38.40 46.73 43.85
N GLU A 93 38.97 46.01 44.80
CA GLU A 93 39.01 44.54 44.76
C GLU A 93 37.62 43.94 44.89
N SER A 94 36.82 44.43 45.84
CA SER A 94 35.43 44.02 46.04
C SER A 94 34.56 44.31 44.81
N GLU A 95 34.76 45.45 44.14
CA GLU A 95 34.07 45.79 42.90
C GLU A 95 34.41 44.80 41.78
N ARG A 96 35.70 44.45 41.62
CA ARG A 96 36.13 43.45 40.63
C ARG A 96 35.55 42.06 40.92
N GLU A 97 35.50 41.65 42.19
CA GLU A 97 34.87 40.39 42.57
C GLU A 97 33.38 40.38 42.29
N ARG A 98 32.68 41.48 42.61
CA ARG A 98 31.26 41.64 42.30
C ARG A 98 31.00 41.54 40.80
N ASP A 99 31.82 42.17 39.98
CA ASP A 99 31.64 42.16 38.53
C ASP A 99 31.87 40.74 37.95
N LYS A 100 32.87 40.00 38.46
CA LYS A 100 33.05 38.57 38.10
C LYS A 100 31.85 37.71 38.49
N LEU A 101 31.33 37.89 39.71
CA LEU A 101 30.14 37.16 40.17
C LEU A 101 28.91 37.49 39.32
N ALA A 102 28.77 38.74 38.87
CA ALA A 102 27.69 39.14 37.97
C ALA A 102 27.80 38.44 36.61
N GLU A 103 29.01 38.29 36.05
CA GLU A 103 29.25 37.52 34.82
C GLU A 103 28.90 36.04 34.99
N GLU A 104 29.29 35.43 36.11
CA GLU A 104 28.96 34.03 36.42
C GLU A 104 27.45 33.81 36.58
N ILE A 105 26.74 34.72 37.25
CA ILE A 105 25.27 34.66 37.38
C ILE A 105 24.62 34.73 36.00
N ASN A 106 25.08 35.62 35.12
CA ASN A 106 24.54 35.74 33.77
C ASN A 106 24.77 34.46 32.94
N ALA A 107 25.95 33.84 33.08
CA ALA A 107 26.24 32.55 32.44
C ALA A 107 25.31 31.45 32.95
N LEU A 108 25.13 31.34 34.27
CA LEU A 108 24.24 30.35 34.89
C LEU A 108 22.77 30.55 34.49
N GLN A 109 22.31 31.81 34.35
CA GLN A 109 20.97 32.10 33.85
C GLN A 109 20.79 31.65 32.39
N SER A 110 21.81 31.86 31.55
CA SER A 110 21.79 31.38 30.17
C SER A 110 21.68 29.86 30.10
N ASP A 111 22.46 29.15 30.93
CA ASP A 111 22.42 27.70 31.02
C ASP A 111 21.08 27.19 31.55
N ALA A 112 20.50 27.84 32.56
CA ALA A 112 19.18 27.51 33.07
C ALA A 112 18.10 27.64 32.00
N ASN A 113 18.10 28.72 31.23
CA ASN A 113 17.18 28.93 30.10
C ASN A 113 17.35 27.82 29.04
N ARG A 114 18.60 27.45 28.73
CA ARG A 114 18.89 26.37 27.78
C ARG A 114 18.37 25.03 28.28
N LEU A 115 18.52 24.72 29.56
CA LEU A 115 17.99 23.51 30.18
C LEU A 115 16.46 23.48 30.16
N GLU A 116 15.80 24.62 30.36
CA GLU A 116 14.34 24.73 30.27
C GLU A 116 13.83 24.46 28.85
N ILE A 117 14.53 24.97 27.83
CA ILE A 117 14.24 24.65 26.41
C ILE A 117 14.37 23.14 26.18
N ILE A 118 15.46 22.51 26.64
CA ILE A 118 15.69 21.07 26.50
C ILE A 118 14.57 20.28 27.19
N ARG A 119 14.18 20.68 28.41
CA ARG A 119 13.08 20.06 29.15
C ARG A 119 11.76 20.14 28.36
N SER A 120 11.39 21.31 27.85
CA SER A 120 10.17 21.49 27.05
C SER A 120 10.18 20.61 25.78
N SER A 121 11.36 20.43 25.18
CA SER A 121 11.53 19.55 24.03
C SER A 121 11.34 18.08 24.41
N GLY A 122 11.88 17.65 25.55
CA GLY A 122 11.71 16.29 26.07
C GLY A 122 10.25 15.98 26.44
N GLU A 123 9.52 16.96 26.98
CA GLU A 123 8.07 16.84 27.23
C GLU A 123 7.29 16.69 25.91
N ARG A 124 7.60 17.51 24.89
CA ARG A 124 6.99 17.35 23.55
C ARG A 124 7.30 16.00 22.92
N GLN A 125 8.53 15.51 23.04
CA GLN A 125 8.92 14.22 22.49
C GLN A 125 8.13 13.07 23.14
N ARG A 126 7.97 13.08 24.47
CA ARG A 126 7.14 12.09 25.17
C ARG A 126 5.68 12.12 24.70
N GLY A 127 5.11 13.32 24.53
CA GLY A 127 3.76 13.46 23.99
C GLY A 127 3.61 12.88 22.57
N LEU A 128 4.61 13.06 21.70
CA LEU A 128 4.62 12.46 20.37
C LEU A 128 4.75 10.94 20.41
N GLU A 129 5.55 10.39 21.33
CA GLU A 129 5.69 8.95 21.53
C GLU A 129 4.37 8.31 21.99
N GLU A 130 3.65 8.96 22.90
CA GLU A 130 2.30 8.53 23.34
C GLU A 130 1.30 8.54 22.18
N GLN A 131 1.27 9.62 21.39
CA GLN A 131 0.39 9.71 20.20
C GLN A 131 0.72 8.62 19.16
N LEU A 132 2.01 8.36 18.92
CA LEU A 132 2.44 7.30 18.02
C LEU A 132 2.01 5.91 18.55
N GLY A 133 2.12 5.68 19.85
CA GLY A 133 1.63 4.46 20.50
C GLY A 133 0.13 4.25 20.31
N ALA A 134 -0.66 5.31 20.52
CA ALA A 134 -2.11 5.29 20.31
C ALA A 134 -2.47 4.98 18.85
N MET A 135 -1.83 5.65 17.88
CA MET A 135 -2.05 5.39 16.45
C MET A 135 -1.67 3.96 16.04
N LYS A 136 -0.56 3.41 16.57
CA LYS A 136 -0.18 2.01 16.30
C LYS A 136 -1.23 1.03 16.84
N ALA A 137 -1.76 1.27 18.04
CA ALA A 137 -2.80 0.44 18.63
C ALA A 137 -4.11 0.51 17.83
N GLU A 138 -4.49 1.71 17.38
CA GLU A 138 -5.65 1.91 16.50
C GLU A 138 -5.46 1.20 15.15
N ASN A 139 -4.29 1.35 14.53
CA ASN A 139 -3.98 0.69 13.27
C ASN A 139 -3.98 -0.84 13.38
N GLY A 140 -3.56 -1.40 14.52
CA GLY A 140 -3.70 -2.82 14.80
C GLY A 140 -5.16 -3.27 14.84
N LYS A 141 -6.05 -2.47 15.45
CA LYS A 141 -7.49 -2.76 15.48
C LYS A 141 -8.13 -2.67 14.09
N THR A 142 -7.75 -1.68 13.27
CA THR A 142 -8.28 -1.54 11.90
C THR A 142 -7.81 -2.67 11.01
N GLN A 143 -6.55 -3.12 11.11
CA GLN A 143 -6.05 -4.29 10.39
C GLN A 143 -6.81 -5.58 10.74
N LEU A 144 -7.10 -5.81 12.03
CA LEU A 144 -7.90 -6.96 12.45
C LEU A 144 -9.30 -6.93 11.82
N ARG A 145 -10.00 -5.79 11.91
CA ARG A 145 -11.32 -5.62 11.28
C ARG A 145 -11.27 -5.85 9.77
N LEU A 146 -10.23 -5.35 9.10
CA LEU A 146 -10.06 -5.52 7.66
C LEU A 146 -9.89 -7.01 7.30
N ASN A 147 -9.08 -7.74 8.05
CA ASN A 147 -8.91 -9.18 7.86
C ASN A 147 -10.21 -9.96 8.10
N GLU A 148 -10.99 -9.60 9.13
CA GLU A 148 -12.31 -10.19 9.39
C GLU A 148 -13.27 -9.94 8.23
N THR A 149 -13.38 -8.69 7.75
CA THR A 149 -14.24 -8.36 6.60
C THR A 149 -13.82 -9.08 5.33
N ARG A 150 -12.51 -9.24 5.09
CA ARG A 150 -11.99 -9.98 3.94
C ARG A 150 -12.39 -11.46 4.00
N ALA A 151 -12.24 -12.09 5.16
CA ALA A 151 -12.65 -13.49 5.35
C ALA A 151 -14.15 -13.71 5.12
N ILE A 152 -14.99 -12.73 5.50
CA ILE A 152 -16.44 -12.77 5.22
C ILE A 152 -16.72 -12.65 3.72
N CYS A 153 -16.06 -11.72 3.03
CA CYS A 153 -16.21 -11.57 1.58
C CYS A 153 -15.77 -12.84 0.83
N ASP A 154 -14.60 -13.39 1.16
CA ASP A 154 -14.07 -14.60 0.54
C ASP A 154 -15.03 -15.79 0.75
N ARG A 155 -15.63 -15.92 1.94
CA ARG A 155 -16.65 -16.95 2.22
C ARG A 155 -17.91 -16.74 1.37
N ASN A 156 -18.41 -15.50 1.28
CA ASN A 156 -19.60 -15.19 0.50
C ASN A 156 -19.39 -15.45 -1.01
N GLU A 157 -18.21 -15.13 -1.55
CA GLU A 157 -17.87 -15.42 -2.95
C GLU A 157 -17.87 -16.94 -3.23
N ILE A 158 -17.30 -17.73 -2.32
CA ILE A 158 -17.34 -19.20 -2.42
C ILE A 158 -18.78 -19.72 -2.38
N ASP A 159 -19.61 -19.20 -1.47
CA ASP A 159 -21.01 -19.61 -1.35
C ASP A 159 -21.84 -19.25 -2.60
N ASP A 160 -21.58 -18.10 -3.23
CA ASP A 160 -22.18 -17.70 -4.50
C ASP A 160 -21.75 -18.62 -5.65
N LEU A 161 -20.47 -18.98 -5.73
CA LEU A 161 -19.94 -19.92 -6.73
C LEU A 161 -20.55 -21.32 -6.57
N LEU A 162 -20.66 -21.82 -5.34
CA LEU A 162 -21.29 -23.11 -5.04
C LEU A 162 -22.79 -23.13 -5.34
N ARG A 163 -23.47 -21.97 -5.27
CA ARG A 163 -24.88 -21.85 -5.67
C ARG A 163 -25.00 -21.94 -7.19
N LYS A 164 -24.19 -21.17 -7.92
CA LYS A 164 -24.14 -21.21 -9.39
C LYS A 164 -23.78 -22.60 -9.93
N GLU A 165 -22.85 -23.30 -9.27
CA GLU A 165 -22.51 -24.69 -9.63
C GLU A 165 -23.73 -25.61 -9.52
N ARG A 166 -24.49 -25.51 -8.43
CA ARG A 166 -25.71 -26.31 -8.22
C ARG A 166 -26.78 -26.02 -9.27
N GLU A 167 -27.00 -24.74 -9.60
CA GLU A 167 -27.93 -24.33 -10.67
C GLU A 167 -27.53 -24.90 -12.04
N LEU A 168 -26.24 -24.85 -12.38
CA LEU A 168 -25.72 -25.41 -13.64
C LEU A 168 -25.83 -26.94 -13.69
N ILE A 169 -25.59 -27.63 -12.58
CA ILE A 169 -25.76 -29.09 -12.50
C ILE A 169 -27.22 -29.47 -12.76
N GLU A 170 -28.17 -28.76 -12.17
CA GLU A 170 -29.60 -29.05 -12.36
C GLU A 170 -30.03 -28.75 -13.80
N ARG A 171 -29.58 -27.62 -14.36
CA ARG A 171 -29.84 -27.27 -15.76
C ARG A 171 -29.28 -28.32 -16.73
N LYS A 172 -28.08 -28.85 -16.45
CA LYS A 172 -27.49 -29.94 -17.22
C LYS A 172 -28.36 -31.20 -17.15
N ARG A 173 -28.90 -31.56 -15.98
CA ARG A 173 -29.80 -32.72 -15.82
C ARG A 173 -31.07 -32.55 -16.63
N GLU A 174 -31.70 -31.37 -16.58
CA GLU A 174 -32.90 -31.04 -17.36
C GLU A 174 -32.65 -31.23 -18.87
N LEU A 175 -31.60 -30.60 -19.40
CA LEU A 175 -31.22 -30.71 -20.81
C LEU A 175 -30.90 -32.15 -21.21
N THR A 176 -30.20 -32.90 -20.35
CA THR A 176 -29.91 -34.32 -20.60
C THR A 176 -31.20 -35.15 -20.67
N GLY A 177 -32.17 -34.86 -19.80
CA GLY A 177 -33.49 -35.50 -19.84
C GLY A 177 -34.27 -35.17 -21.11
N GLU A 178 -34.19 -33.92 -21.56
CA GLU A 178 -34.82 -33.46 -22.80
C GLU A 178 -34.22 -34.13 -24.04
N VAL A 179 -32.88 -34.17 -24.15
CA VAL A 179 -32.18 -34.89 -25.21
C VAL A 179 -32.59 -36.36 -25.24
N ARG A 180 -32.61 -37.04 -24.08
CA ARG A 180 -33.05 -38.44 -24.01
C ARG A 180 -34.47 -38.64 -24.55
N ARG A 181 -35.41 -37.76 -24.20
CA ARG A 181 -36.80 -37.84 -24.71
C ARG A 181 -36.85 -37.67 -26.22
N LEU A 182 -36.12 -36.69 -26.76
CA LEU A 182 -36.06 -36.42 -28.20
C LEU A 182 -35.40 -37.58 -28.97
N THR A 183 -34.34 -38.19 -28.42
CA THR A 183 -33.68 -39.35 -29.04
C THR A 183 -34.59 -40.58 -29.07
N VAL A 184 -35.34 -40.84 -27.99
CA VAL A 184 -36.29 -41.96 -27.95
C VAL A 184 -37.38 -41.78 -29.00
N ALA A 185 -37.98 -40.58 -29.09
CA ALA A 185 -39.01 -40.27 -30.07
C ALA A 185 -38.52 -40.50 -31.52
N GLY A 186 -37.30 -40.05 -31.86
CA GLY A 186 -36.73 -40.28 -33.19
C GLY A 186 -36.49 -41.76 -33.51
N SER A 187 -36.06 -42.55 -32.52
CA SER A 187 -35.83 -43.99 -32.72
C SER A 187 -37.12 -44.82 -32.84
N GLU A 188 -38.23 -44.37 -32.22
CA GLU A 188 -39.52 -45.05 -32.34
C GLU A 188 -40.10 -44.91 -33.75
N GLU A 189 -40.01 -43.72 -34.35
CA GLU A 189 -40.42 -43.47 -35.73
C GLU A 189 -39.63 -44.33 -36.74
N GLU A 190 -38.30 -44.43 -36.57
CA GLU A 190 -37.44 -45.25 -37.42
C GLU A 190 -37.80 -46.76 -37.33
N ILE A 191 -38.17 -47.25 -36.14
CA ILE A 191 -38.57 -48.66 -35.95
C ILE A 191 -39.92 -48.95 -36.59
N GLU A 192 -40.88 -48.02 -36.48
CA GLU A 192 -42.20 -48.15 -37.12
C GLU A 192 -42.09 -48.22 -38.65
N GLU A 193 -41.24 -47.38 -39.24
CA GLU A 193 -40.97 -47.42 -40.69
C GLU A 193 -40.42 -48.78 -41.12
N VAL A 194 -39.39 -49.29 -40.43
CA VAL A 194 -38.79 -50.62 -40.73
C VAL A 194 -39.84 -51.73 -40.65
N PHE A 195 -40.74 -51.69 -39.67
CA PHE A 195 -41.82 -52.64 -39.55
C PHE A 195 -42.81 -52.56 -40.72
N CYS A 196 -43.17 -51.35 -41.15
CA CYS A 196 -44.06 -51.13 -42.29
C CYS A 196 -43.45 -51.66 -43.60
N TRP A 197 -42.17 -51.38 -43.84
CA TRP A 197 -41.43 -51.93 -44.99
C TRP A 197 -41.40 -53.46 -44.96
N HIS A 198 -41.12 -54.06 -43.81
CA HIS A 198 -41.12 -55.51 -43.66
C HIS A 198 -42.49 -56.13 -43.96
N ARG A 199 -43.57 -55.50 -43.47
CA ARG A 199 -44.94 -55.95 -43.73
C ARG A 199 -45.31 -55.86 -45.21
N MET A 200 -45.02 -54.73 -45.86
CA MET A 200 -45.28 -54.57 -47.30
C MET A 200 -44.52 -55.60 -48.14
N LEU A 201 -43.24 -55.84 -47.83
CA LEU A 201 -42.44 -56.87 -48.49
C LEU A 201 -43.05 -58.26 -48.28
N GLY A 202 -43.50 -58.58 -47.07
CA GLY A 202 -44.17 -59.84 -46.76
C GLY A 202 -45.45 -60.05 -47.58
N GLU A 203 -46.29 -59.03 -47.71
CA GLU A 203 -47.50 -59.06 -48.54
C GLU A 203 -47.16 -59.23 -50.03
N PHE A 204 -46.12 -58.54 -50.52
CA PHE A 204 -45.62 -58.70 -51.89
C PHE A 204 -45.13 -60.13 -52.17
N TYR A 205 -44.34 -60.72 -51.27
CA TYR A 205 -43.89 -62.11 -51.42
C TYR A 205 -45.04 -63.12 -51.38
N LYS A 206 -46.05 -62.89 -50.53
CA LYS A 206 -47.28 -63.70 -50.51
C LYS A 206 -48.04 -63.61 -51.83
N ALA A 207 -48.14 -62.42 -52.43
CA ALA A 207 -48.77 -62.25 -53.74
C ALA A 207 -47.96 -62.94 -54.86
N LEU A 208 -46.63 -62.85 -54.81
CA LEU A 208 -45.75 -63.40 -55.84
C LEU A 208 -45.59 -64.91 -55.77
N PHE A 209 -45.50 -65.52 -54.59
CA PHE A 209 -45.15 -66.94 -54.43
C PHE A 209 -46.26 -67.77 -53.75
N GLY A 210 -47.29 -67.13 -53.19
CA GLY A 210 -48.32 -67.78 -52.39
C GLY A 210 -47.96 -67.81 -50.89
N GLU A 211 -48.81 -68.46 -50.10
CA GLU A 211 -48.56 -68.59 -48.66
C GLU A 211 -47.46 -69.61 -48.40
N VAL A 212 -46.41 -69.18 -47.70
CA VAL A 212 -45.24 -70.01 -47.40
C VAL A 212 -45.28 -70.43 -45.93
N GLU A 213 -45.30 -71.74 -45.70
CA GLU A 213 -45.12 -72.34 -44.38
C GLU A 213 -43.77 -73.03 -44.32
N VAL A 214 -42.97 -72.68 -43.32
CA VAL A 214 -41.65 -73.28 -43.10
C VAL A 214 -41.68 -74.11 -41.81
N LYS A 215 -41.40 -75.41 -41.93
CA LYS A 215 -41.18 -76.31 -40.80
C LYS A 215 -39.72 -76.73 -40.76
N LYS A 216 -39.11 -76.76 -39.58
CA LYS A 216 -37.71 -77.13 -39.39
C LYS A 216 -37.57 -78.17 -38.29
N GLU A 217 -36.92 -79.28 -38.60
CA GLU A 217 -36.46 -80.27 -37.62
C GLU A 217 -34.98 -80.59 -37.87
N GLY A 218 -34.13 -80.23 -36.92
CA GLY A 218 -32.68 -80.43 -37.02
C GLY A 218 -32.07 -79.78 -38.27
N ASN A 219 -31.48 -80.61 -39.15
CA ASN A 219 -30.84 -80.19 -40.40
C ASN A 219 -31.77 -80.29 -41.63
N ARG A 220 -33.06 -80.57 -41.42
CA ARG A 220 -34.08 -80.62 -42.48
C ARG A 220 -35.06 -79.46 -42.35
N VAL A 221 -35.33 -78.81 -43.47
CA VAL A 221 -36.30 -77.72 -43.61
C VAL A 221 -37.30 -78.13 -44.67
N TRP A 222 -38.58 -78.12 -44.33
CA TRP A 222 -39.69 -78.28 -45.26
C TRP A 222 -40.29 -76.91 -45.52
N VAL A 223 -40.24 -76.48 -46.77
CA VAL A 223 -40.89 -75.25 -47.23
C VAL A 223 -42.10 -75.67 -48.04
N THR A 224 -43.29 -75.45 -47.50
CA THR A 224 -44.55 -75.69 -48.19
C THR A 224 -45.06 -74.36 -48.73
N VAL A 225 -45.30 -74.31 -50.04
CA VAL A 225 -45.78 -73.11 -50.72
C VAL A 225 -47.17 -73.40 -51.28
N THR A 226 -48.16 -72.62 -50.86
CA THR A 226 -49.56 -72.75 -51.26
C THR A 226 -49.92 -71.66 -52.26
N VAL A 227 -50.15 -72.04 -53.51
CA VAL A 227 -50.27 -71.10 -54.64
C VAL A 227 -51.71 -70.61 -54.88
N THR A 228 -52.71 -71.48 -54.79
CA THR A 228 -54.14 -71.17 -55.07
C THR A 228 -55.11 -71.85 -54.10
N GLY A 229 -54.72 -72.01 -52.83
CA GLY A 229 -55.52 -72.70 -51.81
C GLY A 229 -55.74 -74.21 -52.04
N ARG A 230 -55.42 -74.72 -53.23
CA ARG A 230 -55.50 -76.15 -53.60
C ARG A 230 -54.14 -76.72 -54.01
N MET A 231 -53.37 -75.99 -54.83
CA MET A 231 -52.03 -76.41 -55.24
C MET A 231 -51.00 -76.14 -54.13
N ARG A 232 -50.27 -77.18 -53.74
CA ARG A 232 -49.19 -77.09 -52.75
C ARG A 232 -47.90 -77.68 -53.30
N VAL A 233 -46.80 -76.96 -53.10
CA VAL A 233 -45.45 -77.42 -53.41
C VAL A 233 -44.70 -77.58 -52.11
N THR A 234 -44.25 -78.78 -51.81
CA THR A 234 -43.40 -79.05 -50.65
C THR A 234 -41.97 -79.25 -51.13
N VAL A 235 -41.07 -78.40 -50.64
CA VAL A 235 -39.64 -78.43 -50.93
C VAL A 235 -38.92 -78.90 -49.67
N THR A 236 -38.18 -80.00 -49.78
CA THR A 236 -37.36 -80.53 -48.69
C THR A 236 -35.91 -80.12 -48.90
N VAL A 237 -35.38 -79.31 -47.99
CA VAL A 237 -33.99 -78.86 -47.98
C VAL A 237 -33.27 -79.54 -46.83
N VAL A 238 -32.12 -80.16 -47.12
CA VAL A 238 -31.26 -80.75 -46.09
C VAL A 238 -29.90 -80.06 -46.14
N GLY A 239 -29.51 -79.39 -45.06
CA GLY A 239 -28.34 -78.52 -45.04
C GLY A 239 -28.49 -77.32 -46.01
N LYS A 240 -27.72 -77.32 -47.11
CA LYS A 240 -27.75 -76.27 -48.16
C LYS A 240 -28.22 -76.78 -49.53
N ARG A 241 -28.75 -78.00 -49.63
CA ARG A 241 -29.18 -78.59 -50.90
C ARG A 241 -30.66 -78.94 -50.87
N VAL A 242 -31.35 -78.64 -51.96
CA VAL A 242 -32.71 -79.10 -52.23
C VAL A 242 -32.63 -80.59 -52.57
N VAL A 243 -33.25 -81.42 -51.74
CA VAL A 243 -33.22 -82.88 -51.90
C VAL A 243 -34.46 -83.36 -52.63
N GLU A 244 -35.60 -82.72 -52.38
CA GLU A 244 -36.87 -83.16 -52.92
C GLU A 244 -37.83 -81.99 -53.14
N ILE A 245 -38.65 -82.10 -54.18
CA ILE A 245 -39.71 -81.17 -54.51
C ILE A 245 -40.93 -82.00 -54.92
N GLU A 246 -42.00 -81.89 -54.15
CA GLU A 246 -43.27 -82.55 -54.38
C GLU A 246 -44.34 -81.52 -54.68
N ALA A 247 -45.24 -81.81 -55.62
CA ALA A 247 -46.44 -81.01 -55.83
C ALA A 247 -47.67 -81.88 -55.56
N ALA A 248 -48.55 -81.39 -54.70
CA ALA A 248 -49.89 -81.93 -54.49
C ALA A 248 -50.90 -81.20 -55.39
N ASP A 249 -51.90 -81.94 -55.87
CA ASP A 249 -53.03 -81.43 -56.66
C ASP A 249 -52.62 -80.70 -57.96
N CYS A 250 -51.58 -81.23 -58.63
CA CYS A 250 -51.13 -80.75 -59.94
C CYS A 250 -52.04 -81.30 -61.06
N PRO A 251 -52.59 -80.45 -61.95
CA PRO A 251 -53.38 -80.87 -63.11
C PRO A 251 -52.59 -81.81 -64.03
N GLU A 252 -53.26 -82.81 -64.59
CA GLU A 252 -52.64 -83.79 -65.52
C GLU A 252 -51.97 -83.10 -66.72
N SER A 253 -52.53 -81.98 -67.20
CA SER A 253 -51.96 -81.16 -68.28
C SER A 253 -50.58 -80.58 -67.95
N MET A 254 -50.24 -80.46 -66.67
CA MET A 254 -48.98 -79.88 -66.18
C MET A 254 -48.03 -80.90 -65.57
N ALA A 255 -48.48 -82.12 -65.29
CA ALA A 255 -47.64 -83.15 -64.68
C ALA A 255 -46.32 -83.35 -65.45
N ALA A 256 -46.38 -83.40 -66.79
CA ALA A 256 -45.20 -83.53 -67.64
C ALA A 256 -44.28 -82.29 -67.65
N ALA A 257 -44.83 -81.09 -67.53
CA ALA A 257 -44.05 -79.85 -67.43
C ALA A 257 -43.40 -79.72 -66.05
N PHE A 258 -44.14 -80.03 -64.99
CA PHE A 258 -43.65 -80.01 -63.61
C PHE A 258 -42.56 -81.04 -63.38
N VAL A 259 -42.67 -82.27 -63.90
CA VAL A 259 -41.60 -83.28 -63.79
C VAL A 259 -40.30 -82.79 -64.45
N ARG A 260 -40.39 -82.06 -65.58
CA ARG A 260 -39.24 -81.43 -66.23
C ARG A 260 -38.69 -80.24 -65.42
N CYS A 261 -39.56 -79.37 -64.88
CA CYS A 261 -39.12 -78.29 -63.99
C CYS A 261 -38.45 -78.85 -62.72
N ARG A 262 -39.03 -79.88 -62.10
CA ARG A 262 -38.54 -80.57 -60.89
C ARG A 262 -37.13 -81.12 -61.10
N SER A 263 -36.91 -81.87 -62.17
CA SER A 263 -35.59 -82.46 -62.45
C SER A 263 -34.52 -81.38 -62.67
N LEU A 264 -34.89 -80.28 -63.34
CA LEU A 264 -34.00 -79.13 -63.52
C LEU A 264 -33.72 -78.41 -62.19
N CYS A 265 -34.74 -78.20 -61.35
CA CYS A 265 -34.62 -77.54 -60.04
C CYS A 265 -33.73 -78.33 -59.09
N LEU A 266 -33.88 -79.65 -59.04
CA LEU A 266 -33.03 -80.53 -58.23
C LEU A 266 -31.57 -80.50 -58.72
N ARG A 267 -31.34 -80.34 -60.03
CA ARG A 267 -29.99 -80.25 -60.61
C ARG A 267 -29.31 -78.91 -60.34
N ILE A 268 -30.06 -77.81 -60.40
CA ILE A 268 -29.56 -76.44 -60.14
C ILE A 268 -29.48 -76.16 -58.63
N GLY A 269 -30.28 -76.86 -57.82
CA GLY A 269 -30.41 -76.62 -56.38
C GLY A 269 -31.28 -75.42 -56.04
N ASP A 270 -32.15 -74.98 -56.95
CA ASP A 270 -33.04 -73.83 -56.78
C ASP A 270 -34.49 -74.26 -57.03
N PRO A 271 -35.39 -74.19 -56.02
CA PRO A 271 -36.78 -74.63 -56.15
C PRO A 271 -37.70 -73.57 -56.77
N ARG A 272 -37.23 -72.32 -56.96
CA ARG A 272 -38.07 -71.19 -57.41
C ARG A 272 -38.72 -71.44 -58.77
N LEU A 273 -38.01 -72.08 -59.69
CA LEU A 273 -38.56 -72.42 -61.01
C LEU A 273 -39.73 -73.40 -60.91
N ALA A 274 -39.69 -74.39 -60.01
CA ALA A 274 -40.79 -75.33 -59.79
C ALA A 274 -42.02 -74.63 -59.20
N ILE A 275 -41.82 -73.66 -58.31
CA ILE A 275 -42.88 -72.83 -57.73
C ILE A 275 -43.49 -71.93 -58.82
N CYS A 276 -42.67 -71.22 -59.59
CA CYS A 276 -43.14 -70.37 -60.69
C CYS A 276 -43.84 -71.14 -61.82
N CYS A 277 -43.40 -72.36 -62.15
CA CYS A 277 -44.06 -73.24 -63.14
C CYS A 277 -45.54 -73.51 -62.75
N LEU A 278 -45.87 -73.52 -61.46
CA LEU A 278 -47.24 -73.75 -60.97
C LEU A 278 -48.04 -72.45 -60.82
N GLN A 279 -47.38 -71.31 -60.63
CA GLN A 279 -48.04 -70.00 -60.50
C GLN A 279 -48.47 -69.37 -61.81
N SER A 280 -47.69 -69.51 -62.89
CA SER A 280 -48.05 -68.94 -64.20
C SER A 280 -49.43 -69.41 -64.68
N VAL A 281 -49.82 -70.64 -64.34
CA VAL A 281 -51.12 -71.23 -64.73
C VAL A 281 -52.24 -70.87 -63.75
N ALA A 282 -51.94 -70.68 -62.46
CA ALA A 282 -52.87 -70.10 -61.51
C ALA A 282 -53.31 -68.68 -61.92
N SER A 283 -52.37 -67.89 -62.44
CA SER A 283 -52.63 -66.54 -62.95
C SER A 283 -53.39 -66.57 -64.29
N LEU A 284 -53.10 -67.52 -65.20
CA LEU A 284 -53.86 -67.72 -66.45
C LEU A 284 -55.32 -68.14 -66.18
N ARG A 285 -55.58 -69.01 -65.20
CA ARG A 285 -56.95 -69.39 -64.80
C ARG A 285 -57.73 -68.29 -64.08
N ARG A 286 -57.06 -67.24 -63.57
CA ARG A 286 -57.72 -66.03 -63.05
C ARG A 286 -58.06 -65.01 -64.14
N LEU A 287 -57.53 -65.16 -65.34
CA LEU A 287 -57.82 -64.30 -66.50
C LEU A 287 -58.91 -64.88 -67.41
N ASP A 288 -59.16 -66.20 -67.32
CA ASP A 288 -60.24 -66.91 -68.03
C ASP A 288 -61.55 -67.02 -67.21
N ASN A 289 -61.61 -66.37 -66.03
CA ASN A 289 -62.80 -66.14 -65.20
C ASN A 289 -62.96 -64.64 -64.92
#